data_AF-R9IU32-F1
#
_entry.id   AF-R9IU32-F1
#
_cell.length_a   1.000
_cell.length_b   1.000
_cell.length_c   1.000
_cell.angle_alpha   90.00
_cell.angle_beta   90.00
_cell.angle_gamma   90.00
#
_symmetry.space_group_name_H-M   'P 1'
#
loop_
_entity.id
_entity.type
_entity.pdbx_description
1 polymer ?
#
loop_
_entity_poly.entity_id
_entity_poly.type
_entity_poly.pdbx_seq_one_letter_code
_entity_poly.pdbx_strand_id
1 'polypeptide(L)'
;MGSGIQIAVIDSGINKRLTGGIPIKNCLLVDDDNQIAKDCAVPEDRDFLHGTICTLIIEKYCPGNVFTAIRILDRRGTGAVEKLEPALEWCYQNNIKLVNLSLGTTHYKEKEMLNRLINKYTYKGLVIVAAISNIGYFTFPASFANVISAVKKENGLSYTKDYLHLGIDTVVPAEHTVTLGNRRYKSTHSNSYAAPYVTAMVCRMMAEGEKCDIHEIKRYVRGKSATLMTDELYNPDWIYRAYMPTQKKQSKADYYFTVAQSRYDDVRQEIDTIIAYDKSELEQIDIDNRNLVYLGCDDIQNIHTDGFMWSPQTRVQQIVRNQYRGNGLQIPFILLDVAEPADQYYILTMLRQMFGEDGYSAYAVSMEPECVLYGIEYIPAIQFPIIESLVRNFIEGQVYYKQNDLILWSVHQANKARIDKLYPDYDVEIRIREKEILLYIEKNMIYTQEYDALTRDCIRTVYDVLVNCMEGEYEQ
;
A
#
# COMPACT_ATOMS: atom_id res chain seq x y z
N MET A 1 26.22 18.23 22.64
CA MET A 1 25.20 17.19 22.41
C MET A 1 24.08 17.87 21.65
N GLY A 2 23.84 17.48 20.40
CA GLY A 2 22.72 18.02 19.62
C GLY A 2 21.41 17.77 20.36
N SER A 3 20.46 18.70 20.27
CA SER A 3 19.10 18.49 20.78
C SER A 3 18.55 17.21 20.16
N GLY A 4 18.15 16.24 20.99
CA GLY A 4 17.61 14.95 20.53
C GLY A 4 16.43 15.12 19.58
N ILE A 5 16.16 14.09 18.78
CA ILE A 5 15.07 14.11 17.79
C ILE A 5 13.73 14.03 18.52
N GLN A 6 12.74 14.77 18.01
CA GLN A 6 11.36 14.62 18.48
C GLN A 6 10.68 13.48 17.71
N ILE A 7 10.20 12.47 18.43
CA ILE A 7 9.57 11.26 17.88
C ILE A 7 8.11 11.19 18.32
N ALA A 8 7.18 10.99 17.38
CA ALA A 8 5.79 10.69 17.71
C ALA A 8 5.58 9.17 17.83
N VAL A 9 4.91 8.76 18.91
CA VAL A 9 4.40 7.40 19.09
C VAL A 9 2.88 7.50 19.08
N ILE A 10 2.27 7.10 17.97
CA ILE A 10 0.82 7.09 17.79
C ILE A 10 0.33 5.67 18.08
N ASP A 11 -0.31 5.46 19.24
CA ASP A 11 -0.56 4.12 19.81
C ASP A 11 -1.67 4.17 20.90
N SER A 12 -1.55 3.36 21.95
CA SER A 12 -2.42 3.31 23.15
C SER A 12 -2.09 4.36 24.22
N GLY A 13 -1.22 5.33 23.92
CA GLY A 13 -0.72 6.32 24.87
C GLY A 13 0.51 5.85 25.66
N ILE A 14 1.04 6.72 26.52
CA ILE A 14 2.25 6.45 27.32
C ILE A 14 1.99 6.70 28.80
N ASN A 15 2.26 5.69 29.64
CA ASN A 15 2.28 5.84 31.09
C ASN A 15 3.66 6.38 31.54
N LYS A 16 3.75 7.69 31.79
CA LYS A 16 4.98 8.38 32.19
C LYS A 16 5.62 7.85 33.49
N ARG A 17 4.85 7.21 34.38
CA ARG A 17 5.39 6.65 35.63
C ARG A 17 6.25 5.43 35.36
N LEU A 18 5.98 4.72 34.27
CA LEU A 18 6.67 3.49 33.90
C LEU A 18 7.85 3.73 32.94
N THR A 19 8.05 4.95 32.46
CA THR A 19 9.10 5.25 31.48
C THR A 19 10.47 5.57 32.10
N GLY A 20 10.59 5.59 33.43
CA GLY A 20 11.87 5.84 34.09
C GLY A 20 12.45 7.24 33.85
N GLY A 21 11.60 8.24 33.59
CA GLY A 21 12.00 9.64 33.40
C GLY A 21 12.29 10.07 31.96
N ILE A 22 11.99 9.22 30.97
CA ILE A 22 12.10 9.59 29.54
C ILE A 22 11.33 10.89 29.26
N PRO A 23 11.95 11.89 28.58
CA PRO A 23 11.28 13.14 28.24
C PRO A 23 10.08 12.94 27.31
N ILE A 24 8.88 13.20 27.81
CA ILE A 24 7.63 13.17 27.02
C ILE A 24 7.02 14.58 27.01
N LYS A 25 7.21 15.27 25.88
CA LYS A 25 6.79 16.66 25.65
C LYS A 25 5.27 16.80 25.68
N ASN A 26 4.57 15.94 24.93
CA ASN A 26 3.12 15.99 24.80
C ASN A 26 2.51 14.60 25.03
N CYS A 27 1.34 14.59 25.68
CA CYS A 27 0.43 13.44 25.73
C CYS A 27 -0.93 13.91 25.23
N LEU A 28 -1.33 13.37 24.09
CA LEU A 28 -2.51 13.77 23.34
C LEU A 28 -3.40 12.54 23.12
N LEU A 29 -4.68 12.78 22.92
CA LEU A 29 -5.64 11.77 22.48
C LEU A 29 -6.40 12.32 21.27
N VAL A 30 -6.76 11.43 20.33
CA VAL A 30 -7.75 11.75 19.31
C VAL A 30 -9.10 11.22 19.80
N ASP A 31 -10.02 12.14 20.06
CA ASP A 31 -11.34 11.80 20.62
C ASP A 31 -12.25 11.17 19.56
N ASP A 32 -13.50 10.93 19.93
CA ASP A 32 -14.47 10.28 19.05
C ASP A 32 -15.04 11.23 17.99
N ASP A 33 -14.82 12.54 18.15
CA ASP A 33 -15.13 13.59 17.17
C ASP A 33 -13.91 13.89 16.25
N ASN A 34 -12.89 13.02 16.30
CA ASN A 34 -11.63 13.15 15.56
C ASN A 34 -10.87 14.46 15.84
N GLN A 35 -10.98 15.00 17.06
CA GLN A 35 -10.25 16.18 17.51
C GLN A 35 -9.08 15.82 18.41
N ILE A 36 -8.01 16.63 18.31
CA ILE A 36 -6.86 16.51 19.22
C ILE A 36 -7.20 17.15 20.56
N ALA A 37 -7.11 16.35 21.62
CA ALA A 37 -7.24 16.82 23.00
C ALA A 37 -6.02 16.42 23.83
N LYS A 38 -5.82 17.09 24.97
CA LYS A 38 -4.82 16.69 25.95
C LYS A 38 -5.23 15.36 26.57
N ASP A 39 -4.33 14.38 26.59
CA ASP A 39 -4.61 13.11 27.24
C ASP A 39 -4.52 13.25 28.76
N CYS A 40 -5.68 13.36 29.40
CA CYS A 40 -5.82 13.39 30.85
C CYS A 40 -5.93 11.98 31.46
N ALA A 41 -6.14 10.96 30.63
CA ALA A 41 -6.14 9.57 31.08
C ALA A 41 -4.71 9.05 31.12
N VAL A 42 -4.24 8.65 32.30
CA VAL A 42 -2.98 7.93 32.42
C VAL A 42 -3.28 6.45 32.20
N PRO A 43 -2.69 5.77 31.20
CA PRO A 43 -2.84 4.32 31.07
C PRO A 43 -2.41 3.66 32.38
N GLU A 44 -3.27 2.85 32.97
CA GLU A 44 -2.95 2.16 34.23
C GLU A 44 -2.01 0.97 33.95
N ASP A 45 -1.31 0.49 34.99
CA ASP A 45 -0.35 -0.62 34.85
C ASP A 45 -0.98 -1.92 34.31
N ARG A 46 -2.30 -2.05 34.43
CA ARG A 46 -3.11 -3.19 33.93
C ARG A 46 -3.68 -2.98 32.52
N ASP A 47 -3.57 -1.78 31.97
CA ASP A 47 -4.07 -1.47 30.64
C ASP A 47 -3.11 -2.01 29.57
N PHE A 48 -3.51 -1.91 28.31
CA PHE A 48 -2.66 -2.20 27.16
C PHE A 48 -1.51 -1.18 27.05
N LEU A 49 -0.40 -1.44 27.76
CA LEU A 49 0.80 -0.59 27.85
C LEU A 49 1.66 -0.55 26.57
N HIS A 50 1.08 -0.86 25.42
CA HIS A 50 1.79 -1.05 24.16
C HIS A 50 2.60 0.19 23.73
N GLY A 51 1.98 1.37 23.69
CA GLY A 51 2.70 2.62 23.39
C GLY A 51 3.84 2.93 24.37
N THR A 52 3.69 2.54 25.64
CA THR A 52 4.75 2.68 26.66
C THR A 52 5.93 1.76 26.35
N ILE A 53 5.67 0.50 25.97
CA ILE A 53 6.71 -0.48 25.64
C ILE A 53 7.43 -0.08 24.34
N CYS A 54 6.71 0.36 23.31
CA CYS A 54 7.28 0.89 22.07
C CYS A 54 8.24 2.05 22.35
N THR A 55 7.84 3.00 23.21
CA THR A 55 8.68 4.13 23.62
C THR A 55 9.95 3.67 24.33
N LEU A 56 9.85 2.71 25.25
CA LEU A 56 11.00 2.13 25.96
C LEU A 56 11.96 1.40 25.01
N ILE A 57 11.44 0.72 23.99
CA ILE A 57 12.26 0.08 22.97
C ILE A 57 13.00 1.15 22.16
N ILE A 58 12.32 2.21 21.71
CA ILE A 58 12.97 3.29 20.95
C ILE A 58 14.10 3.91 21.77
N GLU A 59 13.84 4.30 23.02
CA GLU A 59 14.83 4.92 23.90
C GLU A 59 16.02 3.99 24.19
N LYS A 60 15.78 2.69 24.36
CA LYS A 60 16.85 1.71 24.61
C LYS A 60 17.89 1.70 23.47
N TYR A 61 17.45 1.86 22.22
CA TYR A 61 18.29 1.73 21.04
C TYR A 61 18.67 3.06 20.39
N CYS A 62 17.99 4.16 20.74
CA CYS A 62 18.31 5.55 20.42
C CYS A 62 18.02 6.39 21.69
N PRO A 63 18.97 6.53 22.62
CA PRO A 63 18.73 7.26 23.87
C PRO A 63 18.83 8.78 23.70
N GLY A 64 18.18 9.53 24.58
CA GLY A 64 18.28 10.99 24.64
C GLY A 64 17.30 11.73 23.72
N ASN A 65 16.20 11.09 23.33
CA ASN A 65 15.17 11.68 22.48
C ASN A 65 14.02 12.30 23.28
N VAL A 66 13.19 13.08 22.58
CA VAL A 66 11.98 13.68 23.14
C VAL A 66 10.77 13.07 22.47
N PHE A 67 9.82 12.57 23.25
CA PHE A 67 8.66 11.87 22.71
C PHE A 67 7.39 12.72 22.74
N THR A 68 6.52 12.48 21.77
CA THR A 68 5.11 12.89 21.80
C THR A 68 4.25 11.64 21.72
N ALA A 69 3.40 11.43 22.73
CA ALA A 69 2.40 10.37 22.73
C ALA A 69 1.11 10.89 22.10
N ILE A 70 0.57 10.18 21.12
CA ILE A 70 -0.78 10.43 20.60
C ILE A 70 -1.57 9.13 20.72
N ARG A 71 -2.59 9.13 21.58
CA ARG A 71 -3.43 7.97 21.81
C ARG A 71 -4.57 7.94 20.81
N ILE A 72 -4.57 6.92 19.95
CA ILE A 72 -5.66 6.61 19.01
C ILE A 72 -6.29 5.24 19.27
N LEU A 73 -5.63 4.41 20.09
CA LEU A 73 -6.11 3.10 20.49
C LEU A 73 -6.77 3.15 21.87
N ASP A 74 -7.81 2.33 22.05
CA ASP A 74 -8.47 2.09 23.33
C ASP A 74 -7.67 1.13 24.23
N ARG A 75 -8.23 0.78 25.39
CA ARG A 75 -7.60 -0.12 26.37
C ARG A 75 -7.44 -1.57 25.88
N ARG A 76 -8.09 -1.94 24.77
CA ARG A 76 -7.98 -3.26 24.11
C ARG A 76 -7.05 -3.22 22.91
N GLY A 77 -6.48 -2.07 22.57
CA GLY A 77 -5.61 -1.89 21.40
C GLY A 77 -6.39 -1.72 20.09
N THR A 78 -7.67 -1.37 20.15
CA THR A 78 -8.52 -1.11 18.97
C THR A 78 -8.69 0.39 18.76
N GLY A 79 -8.66 0.85 17.53
CA GLY A 79 -8.88 2.25 17.17
C GLY A 79 -9.51 2.38 15.79
N ALA A 80 -10.19 3.50 15.57
CA ALA A 80 -10.81 3.83 14.28
C ALA A 80 -9.77 4.48 13.36
N VAL A 81 -9.79 4.10 12.09
CA VAL A 81 -8.78 4.53 11.10
C VAL A 81 -8.81 6.06 10.86
N GLU A 82 -9.98 6.67 11.03
CA GLU A 82 -10.22 8.12 10.89
C GLU A 82 -9.43 8.94 11.91
N LYS A 83 -9.06 8.34 13.05
CA LYS A 83 -8.24 9.00 14.08
C LYS A 83 -6.79 9.20 13.65
N LEU A 84 -6.34 8.55 12.58
CA LEU A 84 -4.96 8.66 12.10
C LEU A 84 -4.69 10.03 11.45
N GLU A 85 -5.64 10.60 10.70
CA GLU A 85 -5.42 11.89 10.03
C GLU A 85 -5.16 13.04 11.00
N PRO A 86 -5.99 13.29 12.03
CA PRO A 86 -5.72 14.31 13.04
C PRO A 86 -4.37 14.12 13.74
N ALA A 87 -3.98 12.87 14.00
CA ALA A 87 -2.70 12.56 14.65
C ALA A 87 -1.51 12.92 13.75
N LEU A 88 -1.55 12.58 12.46
CA LEU A 88 -0.50 12.90 11.49
C LEU A 88 -0.45 14.41 11.18
N GLU A 89 -1.61 15.08 11.06
CA GLU A 89 -1.66 16.54 10.89
C GLU A 89 -1.03 17.24 12.09
N TRP A 90 -1.33 16.80 13.30
CA TRP A 90 -0.73 17.37 14.49
C TRP A 90 0.80 17.19 14.50
N CYS A 91 1.30 16.02 14.09
CA CYS A 91 2.74 15.78 13.95
C CYS A 91 3.38 16.75 12.96
N TYR A 92 2.76 16.92 11.78
CA TYR A 92 3.20 17.85 10.75
C TYR A 92 3.25 19.30 11.26
N GLN A 93 2.14 19.80 11.84
CA GLN A 93 2.04 21.17 12.35
C GLN A 93 3.03 21.47 13.48
N ASN A 94 3.46 20.45 14.22
CA ASN A 94 4.41 20.57 15.33
C ASN A 94 5.85 20.19 14.95
N ASN A 95 6.16 20.13 13.65
CA ASN A 95 7.50 19.84 13.11
C ASN A 95 8.09 18.50 13.59
N ILE A 96 7.23 17.51 13.85
CA ILE A 96 7.68 16.14 14.11
C ILE A 96 7.95 15.48 12.76
N LYS A 97 9.17 14.95 12.59
CA LYS A 97 9.58 14.27 11.36
C LYS A 97 9.44 12.75 11.44
N LEU A 98 9.66 12.13 12.59
CA LEU A 98 9.68 10.67 12.74
C LEU A 98 8.47 10.18 13.53
N VAL A 99 7.70 9.28 12.91
CA VAL A 99 6.48 8.70 13.47
C VAL A 99 6.60 7.18 13.56
N ASN A 100 6.34 6.63 14.74
CA ASN A 100 6.18 5.19 14.96
C ASN A 100 4.69 4.83 14.99
N LEU A 101 4.28 3.97 14.06
CA LEU A 101 2.96 3.34 13.96
C LEU A 101 3.08 1.83 14.20
N SER A 102 3.15 1.42 15.46
CA SER A 102 3.17 -0.02 15.83
C SER A 102 1.78 -0.68 15.74
N LEU A 103 1.01 -0.28 14.74
CA LEU A 103 -0.38 -0.67 14.49
C LEU A 103 -0.63 -0.68 12.98
N GLY A 104 -1.69 -1.35 12.57
CA GLY A 104 -2.12 -1.41 11.18
C GLY A 104 -3.41 -2.20 11.04
N THR A 105 -3.91 -2.24 9.81
CA THR A 105 -5.18 -2.88 9.44
C THR A 105 -5.00 -3.76 8.22
N THR A 106 -5.74 -4.86 8.17
CA THR A 106 -5.85 -5.72 6.98
C THR A 106 -7.18 -5.48 6.25
N HIS A 107 -8.02 -4.56 6.71
CA HIS A 107 -9.31 -4.27 6.10
C HIS A 107 -9.13 -3.48 4.79
N TYR A 108 -9.41 -4.13 3.68
CA TYR A 108 -9.21 -3.59 2.33
C TYR A 108 -10.00 -2.30 2.06
N LYS A 109 -11.17 -2.10 2.69
CA LYS A 109 -11.98 -0.87 2.56
C LYS A 109 -11.21 0.39 3.02
N GLU A 110 -10.22 0.23 3.89
CA GLU A 110 -9.43 1.33 4.44
C GLU A 110 -8.22 1.68 3.55
N LYS A 111 -7.88 0.83 2.56
CA LYS A 111 -6.70 0.97 1.71
C LYS A 111 -6.63 2.32 0.99
N GLU A 112 -7.67 2.69 0.24
CA GLU A 112 -7.64 3.89 -0.61
C GLU A 112 -7.57 5.17 0.22
N MET A 113 -8.28 5.21 1.36
CA MET A 113 -8.22 6.33 2.28
C MET A 113 -6.84 6.43 2.92
N LEU A 114 -6.32 5.33 3.47
CA LEU A 114 -4.99 5.30 4.09
C LEU A 114 -3.88 5.63 3.09
N ASN A 115 -3.98 5.16 1.84
CA ASN A 115 -2.97 5.44 0.82
C ASN A 115 -2.89 6.95 0.54
N ARG A 116 -4.03 7.61 0.28
CA ARG A 116 -4.08 9.07 0.10
C ARG A 116 -3.57 9.82 1.32
N LEU A 117 -3.96 9.38 2.51
CA LEU A 117 -3.56 9.97 3.77
C LEU A 117 -2.04 9.92 3.98
N ILE A 118 -1.45 8.74 3.79
CA ILE A 118 -0.02 8.50 3.97
C ILE A 118 0.77 9.27 2.92
N ASN A 119 0.37 9.21 1.63
CA ASN A 119 1.01 9.96 0.55
C ASN A 119 1.06 11.47 0.87
N LYS A 120 -0.05 12.04 1.36
CA LYS A 120 -0.12 13.45 1.78
C LYS A 120 0.93 13.79 2.84
N TYR A 121 1.08 12.96 3.88
CA TYR A 121 1.97 13.28 5.00
C TYR A 121 3.43 12.92 4.74
N THR A 122 3.71 11.87 3.97
CA THR A 122 5.08 11.58 3.53
C THR A 122 5.57 12.65 2.55
N TYR A 123 4.70 13.13 1.65
CA TYR A 123 4.98 14.28 0.78
C TYR A 123 5.32 15.54 1.59
N LYS A 124 4.62 15.76 2.71
CA LYS A 124 4.91 16.84 3.67
C LYS A 124 6.18 16.60 4.52
N GLY A 125 6.89 15.50 4.32
CA GLY A 125 8.18 15.21 4.96
C GLY A 125 8.12 14.35 6.23
N LEU A 126 6.98 13.72 6.52
CA LEU A 126 6.91 12.75 7.62
C LEU A 126 7.56 11.42 7.20
N VAL A 127 8.44 10.92 8.05
CA VAL A 127 9.00 9.57 7.98
C VAL A 127 8.18 8.67 8.89
N ILE A 128 7.51 7.70 8.29
CA ILE A 128 6.59 6.79 8.99
C ILE A 128 7.21 5.39 9.01
N VAL A 129 7.33 4.82 10.21
CA VAL A 129 7.72 3.42 10.42
C VAL A 129 6.50 2.67 10.92
N ALA A 130 6.15 1.55 10.29
CA ALA A 130 4.98 0.76 10.65
C ALA A 130 5.25 -0.75 10.69
N ALA A 131 4.45 -1.46 11.48
CA ALA A 131 4.50 -2.91 11.61
C ALA A 131 3.43 -3.58 10.74
N ILE A 132 3.77 -4.72 10.13
CA ILE A 132 2.77 -5.58 9.48
C ILE A 132 2.04 -6.46 10.52
N SER A 133 0.90 -7.02 10.13
CA SER A 133 0.13 -7.98 10.91
C SER A 133 0.96 -9.21 11.33
N ASN A 134 0.74 -9.70 12.55
CA ASN A 134 1.46 -10.86 13.10
C ASN A 134 1.20 -12.18 12.36
N ILE A 135 0.19 -12.22 11.50
CA ILE A 135 -0.21 -13.39 10.67
C ILE A 135 0.28 -13.29 9.21
N GLY A 136 1.01 -12.24 8.85
CA GLY A 136 1.70 -12.15 7.55
C GLY A 136 0.85 -11.68 6.36
N TYR A 137 -0.35 -11.14 6.61
CA TYR A 137 -1.17 -10.53 5.57
C TYR A 137 -0.74 -9.11 5.23
N PHE A 138 -1.08 -8.67 4.02
CA PHE A 138 -0.89 -7.31 3.54
C PHE A 138 -1.52 -6.33 4.53
N THR A 139 -0.73 -5.38 5.05
CA THR A 139 -1.16 -4.53 6.18
C THR A 139 -0.95 -3.07 5.84
N PHE A 140 -1.99 -2.26 6.02
CA PHE A 140 -1.94 -0.82 5.84
C PHE A 140 -1.65 -0.12 7.18
N PRO A 141 -0.80 0.92 7.21
CA PRO A 141 -0.07 1.50 6.08
C PRO A 141 1.29 0.82 5.80
N ALA A 142 1.68 -0.20 6.57
CA ALA A 142 3.02 -0.80 6.53
C ALA A 142 3.47 -1.31 5.16
N SER A 143 2.56 -1.70 4.27
CA SER A 143 2.89 -2.19 2.93
C SER A 143 2.99 -1.10 1.85
N PHE A 144 2.73 0.18 2.16
CA PHE A 144 2.87 1.27 1.17
C PHE A 144 4.33 1.60 0.89
N ALA A 145 4.66 1.95 -0.37
CA ALA A 145 6.04 2.15 -0.80
C ALA A 145 6.77 3.28 -0.04
N ASN A 146 6.04 4.29 0.41
CA ASN A 146 6.53 5.44 1.17
C ASN A 146 6.53 5.25 2.70
N VAL A 147 6.21 4.05 3.20
CA VAL A 147 6.28 3.69 4.63
C VAL A 147 7.41 2.70 4.86
N ILE A 148 8.14 2.85 5.96
CA ILE A 148 9.21 1.92 6.34
C ILE A 148 8.59 0.74 7.09
N SER A 149 8.55 -0.40 6.43
CA SER A 149 7.92 -1.62 6.94
C SER A 149 8.88 -2.48 7.76
N ALA A 150 8.47 -2.84 8.97
CA ALA A 150 9.24 -3.67 9.89
C ALA A 150 8.54 -5.00 10.19
N VAL A 151 9.30 -6.10 10.11
CA VAL A 151 8.81 -7.46 10.40
C VAL A 151 9.72 -8.15 11.40
N LYS A 152 9.14 -8.94 12.29
CA LYS A 152 9.89 -9.74 13.25
C LYS A 152 10.64 -10.86 12.55
N LYS A 153 11.85 -11.14 13.05
CA LYS A 153 12.62 -12.32 12.68
C LYS A 153 12.02 -13.57 13.31
N GLU A 154 11.42 -14.45 12.51
CA GLU A 154 10.95 -15.76 12.96
C GLU A 154 12.10 -16.73 13.23
N ASN A 155 11.91 -17.62 14.22
CA ASN A 155 12.82 -18.74 14.50
C ASN A 155 12.47 -19.93 13.59
N GLY A 156 12.68 -19.78 12.28
CA GLY A 156 12.35 -20.80 11.28
C GLY A 156 12.14 -20.16 9.91
N LEU A 157 12.83 -20.67 8.89
CA LEU A 157 13.10 -19.97 7.62
C LEU A 157 12.00 -20.04 6.55
N SER A 158 10.82 -20.63 6.81
CA SER A 158 9.99 -21.08 5.68
C SER A 158 9.02 -20.05 5.10
N TYR A 159 8.32 -19.25 5.92
CA TYR A 159 7.18 -18.45 5.41
C TYR A 159 7.47 -16.97 5.15
N THR A 160 8.49 -16.40 5.80
CA THR A 160 8.81 -14.96 5.66
C THR A 160 9.17 -14.57 4.23
N LYS A 161 9.83 -15.46 3.48
CA LYS A 161 10.27 -15.19 2.10
C LYS A 161 9.11 -15.05 1.11
N ASP A 162 8.02 -15.77 1.34
CA ASP A 162 6.91 -15.86 0.39
C ASP A 162 6.18 -14.53 0.25
N TYR A 163 6.27 -13.64 1.25
CA TYR A 163 5.57 -12.35 1.26
C TYR A 163 6.49 -11.13 1.38
N LEU A 164 7.82 -11.27 1.32
CA LEU A 164 8.75 -10.10 1.31
C LEU A 164 8.44 -9.13 0.17
N HIS A 165 7.95 -9.65 -0.95
CA HIS A 165 7.56 -8.87 -2.12
C HIS A 165 6.32 -7.98 -1.92
N LEU A 166 5.66 -8.04 -0.74
CA LEU A 166 4.48 -7.24 -0.40
C LEU A 166 4.80 -5.90 0.29
N GLY A 167 5.98 -5.34 0.01
CA GLY A 167 6.39 -4.05 0.57
C GLY A 167 7.06 -4.14 1.93
N ILE A 168 7.76 -5.24 2.23
CA ILE A 168 8.56 -5.35 3.47
C ILE A 168 9.95 -4.77 3.24
N ASP A 169 10.38 -3.88 4.14
CA ASP A 169 11.70 -3.26 4.05
C ASP A 169 12.75 -3.93 4.93
N THR A 170 12.37 -4.46 6.09
CA THR A 170 13.37 -5.07 6.97
C THR A 170 12.82 -6.14 7.91
N VAL A 171 13.64 -7.16 8.16
CA VAL A 171 13.38 -8.24 9.12
C VAL A 171 14.33 -8.07 10.29
N VAL A 172 13.80 -7.84 11.50
CA VAL A 172 14.60 -7.45 12.67
C VAL A 172 14.21 -8.24 13.93
N PRO A 173 15.06 -8.26 14.98
CA PRO A 173 14.66 -8.75 16.29
C PRO A 173 13.43 -7.99 16.80
N ALA A 174 12.46 -8.71 17.37
CA ALA A 174 11.22 -8.11 17.90
C ALA A 174 10.90 -8.60 19.32
N GLU A 175 11.92 -9.11 20.03
CA GLU A 175 11.85 -9.46 21.44
C GLU A 175 12.91 -8.63 22.18
N HIS A 176 12.46 -7.79 23.11
CA HIS A 176 13.33 -6.82 23.76
C HIS A 176 13.11 -6.83 25.26
N THR A 177 14.23 -6.83 25.99
CA THR A 177 14.22 -6.58 27.44
C THR A 177 14.38 -5.09 27.70
N VAL A 178 13.41 -4.47 28.35
CA VAL A 178 13.39 -3.04 28.74
C VAL A 178 13.13 -2.90 30.24
N THR A 179 13.34 -1.69 30.77
CA THR A 179 12.98 -1.38 32.17
C THR A 179 11.62 -0.69 32.17
N LEU A 180 10.61 -1.34 32.75
CA LEU A 180 9.25 -0.83 32.90
C LEU A 180 9.02 -0.47 34.36
N GLY A 181 8.96 0.83 34.67
CA GLY A 181 9.04 1.33 36.05
C GLY A 181 10.36 0.92 36.69
N ASN A 182 10.30 0.07 37.71
CA ASN A 182 11.49 -0.47 38.40
C ASN A 182 11.71 -1.96 38.11
N ARG A 183 11.06 -2.52 37.10
CA ARG A 183 11.09 -3.96 36.79
C ARG A 183 11.70 -4.20 35.42
N ARG A 184 12.46 -5.29 35.31
CA ARG A 184 12.89 -5.81 34.01
C ARG A 184 11.69 -6.45 33.33
N TYR A 185 11.32 -5.95 32.17
CA TYR A 185 10.22 -6.45 31.36
C TYR A 185 10.75 -7.00 30.04
N LYS A 186 10.27 -8.17 29.63
CA LYS A 186 10.59 -8.79 28.35
C LYS A 186 9.35 -8.71 27.47
N SER A 187 9.45 -8.02 26.33
CA SER A 187 8.34 -7.92 25.37
C SER A 187 8.00 -9.30 24.79
N THR A 188 6.76 -9.47 24.33
CA THR A 188 6.41 -10.65 23.52
C THR A 188 7.10 -10.57 22.16
N HIS A 189 7.18 -11.70 21.46
CA HIS A 189 7.74 -11.76 20.11
C HIS A 189 6.67 -11.39 19.07
N SER A 190 6.58 -10.10 18.71
CA SER A 190 5.53 -9.56 17.84
C SER A 190 6.06 -8.49 16.88
N ASN A 191 5.50 -8.40 15.67
CA ASN A 191 5.84 -7.39 14.67
C ASN A 191 5.69 -5.96 15.21
N SER A 192 4.74 -5.72 16.13
CA SER A 192 4.55 -4.40 16.73
C SER A 192 5.77 -3.88 17.48
N TYR A 193 6.68 -4.77 17.92
CA TYR A 193 7.95 -4.40 18.55
C TYR A 193 9.15 -4.38 17.58
N ALA A 194 8.98 -4.84 16.34
CA ALA A 194 9.92 -4.62 15.25
C ALA A 194 9.92 -3.14 14.81
N ALA A 195 8.73 -2.54 14.66
CA ALA A 195 8.58 -1.13 14.31
C ALA A 195 9.38 -0.16 15.21
N PRO A 196 9.26 -0.17 16.55
CA PRO A 196 9.98 0.76 17.41
C PRO A 196 11.49 0.51 17.39
N TYR A 197 11.92 -0.73 17.17
CA TYR A 197 13.34 -1.03 16.97
C TYR A 197 13.87 -0.40 15.67
N VAL A 198 13.11 -0.48 14.58
CA VAL A 198 13.43 0.19 13.31
C VAL A 198 13.34 1.71 13.45
N THR A 199 12.36 2.26 14.15
CA THR A 199 12.29 3.70 14.47
C THR A 199 13.56 4.16 15.19
N ALA A 200 14.11 3.38 16.11
CA ALA A 200 15.38 3.71 16.76
C ALA A 200 16.59 3.67 15.79
N MET A 201 16.56 2.81 14.78
CA MET A 201 17.59 2.79 13.73
C MET A 201 17.51 4.05 12.85
N VAL A 202 16.30 4.42 12.41
CA VAL A 202 16.05 5.64 11.64
C VAL A 202 16.42 6.88 12.45
N CYS A 203 16.04 6.92 13.73
CA CYS A 203 16.41 7.97 14.68
C CYS A 203 17.93 8.22 14.71
N ARG A 204 18.74 7.15 14.80
CA ARG A 204 20.20 7.28 14.83
C ARG A 204 20.75 7.83 13.52
N MET A 205 20.29 7.30 12.39
CA MET A 205 20.67 7.79 11.06
C MET A 205 20.36 9.28 10.91
N MET A 206 19.16 9.72 11.30
CA MET A 206 18.76 11.13 11.26
C MET A 206 19.59 12.01 12.21
N ALA A 207 20.03 11.49 13.37
CA ALA A 207 20.81 12.24 14.35
C ALA A 207 22.28 12.45 13.92
N GLU A 208 22.78 11.58 13.05
CA GLU A 208 24.14 11.65 12.47
C GLU A 208 24.24 12.70 11.34
N GLY A 209 23.13 13.36 11.00
CA GLY A 209 23.09 14.44 10.02
C GLY A 209 23.12 13.97 8.57
N GLU A 210 22.87 12.68 8.33
CA GLU A 210 22.72 12.12 6.98
C GLU A 210 21.49 12.73 6.28
N LYS A 211 21.52 12.76 4.95
CA LYS A 211 20.31 13.06 4.18
C LYS A 211 19.22 12.05 4.61
N CYS A 212 18.01 12.56 4.79
CA CYS A 212 16.89 11.83 5.39
C CYS A 212 15.77 11.61 4.38
N ASP A 213 16.12 11.40 3.11
CA ASP A 213 15.12 10.98 2.15
C ASP A 213 14.69 9.54 2.44
N ILE A 214 13.47 9.20 2.04
CA ILE A 214 12.88 7.89 2.35
C ILE A 214 13.67 6.73 1.69
N HIS A 215 14.35 6.97 0.58
CA HIS A 215 15.08 5.93 -0.18
C HIS A 215 16.37 5.56 0.51
N GLU A 216 17.15 6.56 0.93
CA GLU A 216 18.35 6.38 1.73
C GLU A 216 18.02 5.69 3.05
N ILE A 217 16.94 6.11 3.72
CA ILE A 217 16.50 5.45 4.97
C ILE A 217 16.11 3.99 4.70
N LYS A 218 15.34 3.71 3.64
CA LYS A 218 14.96 2.34 3.27
C LYS A 218 16.17 1.47 2.92
N ARG A 219 17.13 2.02 2.17
CA ARG A 219 18.40 1.36 1.85
C ARG A 219 19.21 1.05 3.11
N TYR A 220 19.27 2.00 4.04
CA TYR A 220 19.92 1.83 5.33
C TYR A 220 19.30 0.69 6.14
N VAL A 221 17.97 0.68 6.34
CA VAL A 221 17.32 -0.36 7.18
C VAL A 221 17.33 -1.74 6.51
N ARG A 222 17.30 -1.81 5.17
CA ARG A 222 17.48 -3.06 4.41
C ARG A 222 18.86 -3.65 4.61
N GLY A 223 19.89 -2.81 4.54
CA GLY A 223 21.29 -3.23 4.78
C GLY A 223 21.54 -3.76 6.19
N LYS A 224 20.60 -3.57 7.12
CA LYS A 224 20.63 -4.07 8.50
C LYS A 224 19.66 -5.23 8.75
N SER A 225 18.92 -5.68 7.73
CA SER A 225 17.96 -6.77 7.84
C SER A 225 18.65 -8.09 8.17
N ALA A 226 17.97 -8.93 8.96
CA ALA A 226 18.42 -10.27 9.30
C ALA A 226 18.25 -11.28 8.15
N THR A 227 17.58 -10.89 7.07
CA THR A 227 17.40 -11.67 5.83
C THR A 227 17.74 -10.78 4.64
N LEU A 228 18.30 -11.37 3.58
CA LEU A 228 18.52 -10.67 2.33
C LEU A 228 17.18 -10.16 1.78
N MET A 229 17.05 -8.84 1.72
CA MET A 229 15.86 -8.18 1.19
C MET A 229 15.93 -8.14 -0.33
N THR A 230 14.77 -8.24 -0.99
CA THR A 230 14.66 -7.99 -2.42
C THR A 230 14.84 -6.49 -2.72
N ASP A 231 15.43 -6.18 -3.87
CA ASP A 231 15.57 -4.80 -4.36
C ASP A 231 14.21 -4.10 -4.53
N GLU A 232 14.27 -2.77 -4.73
CA GLU A 232 13.21 -1.74 -4.78
C GLU A 232 12.06 -1.99 -5.78
N LEU A 233 11.35 -3.10 -5.65
CA LEU A 233 10.24 -3.50 -6.51
C LEU A 233 8.89 -3.09 -5.93
N TYR A 234 8.61 -1.80 -5.96
CA TYR A 234 7.37 -1.24 -5.45
C TYR A 234 6.28 -1.17 -6.51
N ASN A 235 5.03 -1.11 -6.08
CA ASN A 235 3.95 -0.59 -6.92
C ASN A 235 3.95 0.93 -6.83
N PRO A 236 3.51 1.65 -7.88
CA PRO A 236 3.40 3.10 -7.84
C PRO A 236 2.17 3.43 -7.00
N ASP A 237 2.27 3.33 -5.68
CA ASP A 237 1.24 3.67 -4.70
C ASP A 237 1.65 4.88 -3.84
N TRP A 238 2.81 5.47 -4.09
CA TRP A 238 3.36 6.61 -3.35
C TRP A 238 2.89 7.97 -3.87
N ILE A 239 2.22 8.03 -5.02
CA ILE A 239 1.96 9.27 -5.75
C ILE A 239 0.94 10.13 -4.99
N TYR A 240 1.35 11.34 -4.61
CA TYR A 240 0.45 12.36 -4.08
C TYR A 240 0.09 13.39 -5.16
N ARG A 241 1.10 13.95 -5.85
CA ARG A 241 0.95 14.99 -6.88
C ARG A 241 1.92 14.75 -8.03
N ALA A 242 1.39 14.44 -9.20
CA ALA A 242 2.19 14.13 -10.37
C ALA A 242 2.20 15.25 -11.42
N TYR A 243 3.29 15.32 -12.18
CA TYR A 243 3.34 16.01 -13.46
C TYR A 243 3.33 14.99 -14.61
N MET A 244 2.51 15.24 -15.62
CA MET A 244 2.40 14.42 -16.83
C MET A 244 2.71 15.33 -18.02
N PRO A 245 3.84 15.14 -18.73
CA PRO A 245 4.20 15.98 -19.89
C PRO A 245 3.12 15.91 -20.97
N THR A 246 2.62 14.70 -21.20
CA THR A 246 1.49 14.43 -22.07
C THR A 246 0.25 14.16 -21.23
N GLN A 247 -0.69 15.11 -21.22
CA GLN A 247 -2.00 14.94 -20.59
C GLN A 247 -2.95 14.18 -21.54
N LYS A 248 -2.75 12.86 -21.67
CA LYS A 248 -3.69 11.95 -22.34
C LYS A 248 -4.54 11.25 -21.30
N LYS A 249 -5.58 11.91 -20.76
CA LYS A 249 -6.57 11.19 -19.93
C LYS A 249 -7.42 10.32 -20.88
N GLN A 250 -7.10 9.03 -20.95
CA GLN A 250 -7.78 8.08 -21.84
C GLN A 250 -9.10 7.56 -21.28
N SER A 251 -9.29 7.70 -19.96
CA SER A 251 -10.44 7.14 -19.24
C SER A 251 -11.23 8.22 -18.50
N LYS A 252 -12.53 7.96 -18.31
CA LYS A 252 -13.40 8.68 -17.38
C LYS A 252 -13.08 8.37 -15.92
N ALA A 253 -12.38 7.27 -15.64
CA ALA A 253 -11.91 6.94 -14.29
C ALA A 253 -11.00 8.03 -13.74
N ASP A 254 -11.04 8.23 -12.44
CA ASP A 254 -10.15 9.17 -11.77
C ASP A 254 -8.83 8.50 -11.40
N TYR A 255 -7.74 9.23 -11.58
CA TYR A 255 -6.48 8.85 -10.99
C TYR A 255 -6.60 8.87 -9.46
N TYR A 256 -5.89 7.99 -8.78
CA TYR A 256 -5.91 7.97 -7.31
C TYR A 256 -5.12 9.14 -6.68
N PHE A 257 -4.45 9.95 -7.52
CA PHE A 257 -3.60 11.09 -7.17
C PHE A 257 -4.01 12.36 -7.92
N THR A 258 -3.40 13.50 -7.59
CA THR A 258 -3.66 14.78 -8.28
C THR A 258 -2.65 15.04 -9.40
N VAL A 259 -3.11 15.49 -10.56
CA VAL A 259 -2.25 15.93 -11.68
C VAL A 259 -2.09 17.45 -11.67
N ALA A 260 -0.85 17.92 -11.70
CA ALA A 260 -0.52 19.34 -11.82
C ALA A 260 -0.91 19.90 -13.21
N GLN A 261 -1.54 21.08 -13.23
CA GLN A 261 -2.19 21.67 -14.42
C GLN A 261 -1.41 22.84 -15.03
N SER A 262 -0.09 22.93 -14.82
CA SER A 262 0.74 24.03 -15.33
C SER A 262 2.08 23.50 -15.84
N ARG A 263 2.90 24.38 -16.42
CA ARG A 263 4.19 23.98 -17.00
C ARG A 263 5.10 23.40 -15.92
N TYR A 264 5.97 22.47 -16.33
CA TYR A 264 6.90 21.80 -15.42
C TYR A 264 7.62 22.79 -14.48
N ASP A 265 8.23 23.83 -15.03
CA ASP A 265 9.01 24.82 -14.26
C ASP A 265 8.22 25.51 -13.16
N ASP A 266 6.90 25.71 -13.37
CA ASP A 266 6.01 26.37 -12.42
C ASP A 266 5.60 25.44 -11.28
N VAL A 267 5.41 24.14 -11.58
CA VAL A 267 4.88 23.16 -10.63
C VAL A 267 5.95 22.29 -9.99
N ARG A 268 7.22 22.48 -10.38
CA ARG A 268 8.31 21.57 -10.02
C ARG A 268 8.48 21.41 -8.51
N GLN A 269 8.17 22.42 -7.70
CA GLN A 269 8.28 22.34 -6.24
C GLN A 269 7.03 21.75 -5.56
N GLU A 270 5.96 21.52 -6.32
CA GLU A 270 4.65 21.09 -5.84
C GLU A 270 4.27 19.67 -6.25
N ILE A 271 5.21 18.92 -6.82
CA ILE A 271 5.01 17.55 -7.28
C ILE A 271 6.00 16.60 -6.61
N ASP A 272 5.62 15.35 -6.48
CA ASP A 272 6.49 14.27 -6.04
C ASP A 272 6.86 13.29 -7.15
N THR A 273 6.09 13.27 -8.24
CA THR A 273 6.19 12.23 -9.27
C THR A 273 6.12 12.82 -10.67
N ILE A 274 6.94 12.29 -11.58
CA ILE A 274 6.82 12.51 -13.02
C ILE A 274 6.28 11.23 -13.64
N ILE A 275 5.28 11.35 -14.52
CA ILE A 275 4.69 10.21 -15.24
C ILE A 275 4.88 10.46 -16.73
N ALA A 276 5.56 9.54 -17.41
CA ALA A 276 5.88 9.67 -18.83
C ALA A 276 5.47 8.43 -19.63
N TYR A 277 5.06 8.63 -20.87
CA TYR A 277 4.66 7.58 -21.81
C TYR A 277 5.76 7.23 -22.82
N ASP A 278 6.66 8.18 -23.08
CA ASP A 278 7.71 8.04 -24.08
C ASP A 278 9.03 8.57 -23.51
N LYS A 279 10.14 7.93 -23.87
CA LYS A 279 11.45 8.31 -23.33
C LYS A 279 11.84 9.75 -23.70
N SER A 280 11.41 10.24 -24.87
CA SER A 280 11.66 11.62 -25.31
C SER A 280 11.02 12.68 -24.40
N GLU A 281 9.93 12.33 -23.70
CA GLU A 281 9.30 13.22 -22.72
C GLU A 281 10.22 13.49 -21.51
N LEU A 282 11.11 12.55 -21.19
CA LEU A 282 12.04 12.65 -20.07
C LEU A 282 13.33 13.41 -20.43
N GLU A 283 13.68 13.51 -21.71
CA GLU A 283 14.93 14.17 -22.16
C GLU A 283 14.96 15.67 -21.83
N GLN A 284 13.79 16.30 -21.67
CA GLN A 284 13.64 17.73 -21.38
C GLN A 284 13.27 18.01 -19.93
N ILE A 285 13.21 16.98 -19.07
CA ILE A 285 12.75 17.09 -17.69
C ILE A 285 13.87 16.69 -16.75
N ASP A 286 14.27 17.63 -15.91
CA ASP A 286 15.19 17.35 -14.81
C ASP A 286 14.45 16.63 -13.68
N ILE A 287 14.56 15.29 -13.62
CA ILE A 287 13.84 14.46 -12.65
C ILE A 287 14.35 14.69 -11.23
N ASP A 288 15.65 14.99 -11.06
CA ASP A 288 16.32 15.20 -9.77
C ASP A 288 15.99 14.08 -8.76
N ASN A 289 15.38 14.43 -7.62
CA ASN A 289 15.03 13.53 -6.53
C ASN A 289 13.56 13.07 -6.55
N ARG A 290 12.86 13.26 -7.66
CA ARG A 290 11.42 12.95 -7.78
C ARG A 290 11.20 11.52 -8.21
N ASN A 291 10.06 10.97 -7.81
CA ASN A 291 9.67 9.66 -8.27
C ASN A 291 9.34 9.66 -9.77
N LEU A 292 9.50 8.51 -10.42
CA LEU A 292 9.24 8.31 -11.84
C LEU A 292 8.29 7.13 -12.03
N VAL A 293 7.24 7.33 -12.81
CA VAL A 293 6.41 6.26 -13.37
C VAL A 293 6.52 6.32 -14.89
N TYR A 294 7.22 5.37 -15.47
CA TYR A 294 7.37 5.26 -16.91
C TYR A 294 6.42 4.19 -17.45
N LEU A 295 5.50 4.59 -18.33
CA LEU A 295 4.45 3.72 -18.88
C LEU A 295 4.81 3.14 -20.26
N GLY A 296 5.86 3.67 -20.90
CA GLY A 296 6.29 3.24 -22.23
C GLY A 296 7.03 1.90 -22.24
N CYS A 297 7.45 1.50 -23.44
CA CYS A 297 8.16 0.24 -23.67
C CYS A 297 9.67 0.41 -23.90
N ASP A 298 10.18 1.64 -23.96
CA ASP A 298 11.61 1.89 -24.20
C ASP A 298 12.47 1.47 -23.01
N ASP A 299 13.75 1.24 -23.30
CA ASP A 299 14.74 1.02 -22.26
C ASP A 299 15.14 2.35 -21.60
N ILE A 300 14.79 2.48 -20.33
CA ILE A 300 15.05 3.64 -19.48
C ILE A 300 16.20 3.41 -18.49
N GLN A 301 17.05 2.40 -18.67
CA GLN A 301 18.20 2.14 -17.77
C GLN A 301 19.15 3.34 -17.56
N ASN A 302 19.25 4.22 -18.55
CA ASN A 302 20.09 5.43 -18.48
C ASN A 302 19.37 6.63 -17.82
N ILE A 303 18.09 6.50 -17.50
CA ILE A 303 17.34 7.50 -16.75
C ILE A 303 17.55 7.20 -15.27
N HIS A 304 18.02 8.21 -14.54
CA HIS A 304 18.33 8.10 -13.13
C HIS A 304 17.48 9.06 -12.33
N THR A 305 17.03 8.59 -11.17
CA THR A 305 16.40 9.40 -10.14
C THR A 305 16.84 8.87 -8.78
N ASP A 306 16.95 9.77 -7.80
CA ASP A 306 17.09 9.39 -6.40
C ASP A 306 15.73 8.96 -5.78
N GLY A 307 14.63 9.13 -6.51
CA GLY A 307 13.25 8.81 -6.14
C GLY A 307 12.81 7.36 -6.40
N PHE A 308 11.55 7.03 -6.11
CA PHE A 308 10.94 5.74 -6.46
C PHE A 308 10.81 5.65 -7.97
N MET A 309 11.09 4.48 -8.55
CA MET A 309 10.90 4.25 -9.97
C MET A 309 10.01 3.04 -10.23
N TRP A 310 9.02 3.21 -11.11
CA TRP A 310 8.21 2.12 -11.65
C TRP A 310 8.20 2.13 -13.17
N SER A 311 8.31 0.95 -13.75
CA SER A 311 8.03 0.70 -15.16
C SER A 311 7.41 -0.68 -15.36
N PRO A 312 6.95 -1.05 -16.57
CA PRO A 312 6.53 -2.41 -16.88
C PRO A 312 7.55 -3.48 -16.48
N GLN A 313 8.85 -3.18 -16.60
CA GLN A 313 9.94 -4.07 -16.19
C GLN A 313 9.95 -4.31 -14.68
N THR A 314 9.55 -3.33 -13.85
CA THR A 314 9.39 -3.52 -12.40
C THR A 314 8.40 -4.67 -12.12
N ARG A 315 7.24 -4.69 -12.79
CA ARG A 315 6.25 -5.77 -12.64
C ARG A 315 6.75 -7.11 -13.19
N VAL A 316 7.49 -7.11 -14.29
CA VAL A 316 8.15 -8.33 -14.80
C VAL A 316 9.09 -8.92 -13.73
N GLN A 317 9.91 -8.08 -13.10
CA GLN A 317 10.81 -8.51 -12.04
C GLN A 317 10.07 -9.01 -10.79
N GLN A 318 8.96 -8.38 -10.41
CA GLN A 318 8.09 -8.86 -9.33
C GLN A 318 7.57 -10.28 -9.60
N ILE A 319 7.08 -10.54 -10.82
CA ILE A 319 6.57 -11.85 -11.23
C ILE A 319 7.69 -12.89 -11.25
N VAL A 320 8.85 -12.58 -11.83
CA VAL A 320 9.96 -13.53 -11.96
C VAL A 320 10.59 -13.86 -10.61
N ARG A 321 10.69 -12.88 -9.70
CA ARG A 321 11.28 -13.06 -8.36
C ARG A 321 10.28 -13.63 -7.35
N ASN A 322 9.02 -13.82 -7.72
CA ASN A 322 8.01 -14.36 -6.83
C ASN A 322 8.36 -15.77 -6.35
N GLN A 323 8.35 -15.95 -5.03
CA GLN A 323 8.67 -17.22 -4.37
C GLN A 323 7.43 -18.02 -3.98
N TYR A 324 6.26 -17.39 -3.97
CA TYR A 324 5.00 -18.08 -3.71
C TYR A 324 4.82 -19.25 -4.68
N ARG A 325 4.34 -20.36 -4.16
CA ARG A 325 3.99 -21.55 -4.92
C ARG A 325 2.50 -21.76 -4.75
N GLY A 326 1.79 -21.61 -5.86
CA GLY A 326 0.35 -21.69 -5.93
C GLY A 326 -0.18 -23.04 -5.45
N ASN A 327 -1.38 -22.99 -4.88
CA ASN A 327 -2.18 -24.17 -4.56
C ASN A 327 -3.51 -24.18 -5.34
N GLY A 328 -3.63 -23.31 -6.36
CA GLY A 328 -4.83 -23.11 -7.14
C GLY A 328 -5.67 -21.93 -6.63
N LEU A 329 -6.43 -21.33 -7.55
CA LEU A 329 -7.39 -20.27 -7.24
C LEU A 329 -8.68 -20.88 -6.68
N GLN A 330 -9.12 -20.41 -5.52
CA GLN A 330 -10.38 -20.85 -4.89
C GLN A 330 -11.39 -19.71 -4.73
N ILE A 331 -11.25 -18.67 -5.57
CA ILE A 331 -12.10 -17.49 -5.58
C ILE A 331 -12.66 -17.28 -6.99
N PRO A 332 -13.84 -16.64 -7.13
CA PRO A 332 -14.42 -16.35 -8.43
C PRO A 332 -13.46 -15.57 -9.33
N PHE A 333 -13.36 -15.99 -10.59
CA PHE A 333 -12.66 -15.30 -11.66
C PHE A 333 -13.68 -14.70 -12.63
N ILE A 334 -13.71 -13.37 -12.70
CA ILE A 334 -14.52 -12.62 -13.66
C ILE A 334 -13.61 -12.06 -14.75
N LEU A 335 -13.82 -12.52 -15.98
CA LEU A 335 -13.19 -12.00 -17.18
C LEU A 335 -14.05 -10.90 -17.81
N LEU A 336 -13.47 -9.72 -18.00
CA LEU A 336 -14.06 -8.62 -18.75
C LEU A 336 -13.39 -8.55 -20.12
N ASP A 337 -14.10 -9.00 -21.17
CA ASP A 337 -13.67 -8.96 -22.57
C ASP A 337 -14.19 -7.67 -23.22
N VAL A 338 -13.32 -6.66 -23.32
CA VAL A 338 -13.68 -5.31 -23.76
C VAL A 338 -13.24 -5.07 -25.20
N ALA A 339 -14.21 -4.79 -26.08
CA ALA A 339 -13.93 -4.29 -27.42
C ALA A 339 -13.66 -2.78 -27.41
N GLU A 340 -12.74 -2.31 -28.25
CA GLU A 340 -12.59 -0.87 -28.49
C GLU A 340 -13.86 -0.30 -29.16
N PRO A 341 -14.27 0.95 -28.85
CA PRO A 341 -13.56 1.96 -28.06
C PRO A 341 -13.99 2.03 -26.57
N ALA A 342 -14.53 0.95 -25.99
CA ALA A 342 -15.05 0.99 -24.63
C ALA A 342 -13.95 1.25 -23.57
N ASP A 343 -14.30 2.05 -22.56
CA ASP A 343 -13.38 2.53 -21.53
C ASP A 343 -13.18 1.48 -20.42
N GLN A 344 -12.21 0.59 -20.62
CA GLN A 344 -11.95 -0.52 -19.70
C GLN A 344 -11.63 -0.08 -18.27
N TYR A 345 -10.91 1.03 -18.05
CA TYR A 345 -10.51 1.45 -16.71
C TYR A 345 -11.71 2.02 -15.95
N TYR A 346 -12.60 2.74 -16.65
CA TYR A 346 -13.86 3.18 -16.06
C TYR A 346 -14.74 2.01 -15.66
N ILE A 347 -14.88 0.99 -16.51
CA ILE A 347 -15.67 -0.20 -16.19
C ILE A 347 -15.06 -0.96 -15.00
N LEU A 348 -13.75 -1.22 -15.03
CA LEU A 348 -13.05 -1.92 -13.95
C LEU A 348 -13.18 -1.20 -12.61
N THR A 349 -12.97 0.11 -12.58
CA THR A 349 -13.06 0.91 -11.34
C THR A 349 -14.50 0.95 -10.81
N MET A 350 -15.50 1.04 -11.68
CA MET A 350 -16.91 0.96 -11.29
C MET A 350 -17.26 -0.39 -10.71
N LEU A 351 -16.96 -1.49 -11.39
CA LEU A 351 -17.24 -2.83 -10.84
C LEU A 351 -16.49 -3.06 -9.52
N ARG A 352 -15.22 -2.67 -9.43
CA ARG A 352 -14.45 -2.76 -8.17
C ARG A 352 -15.11 -1.98 -7.04
N GLN A 353 -15.61 -0.77 -7.32
CA GLN A 353 -16.33 0.04 -6.34
C GLN A 353 -17.64 -0.65 -5.90
N MET A 354 -18.41 -1.19 -6.85
CA MET A 354 -19.68 -1.88 -6.56
C MET A 354 -19.48 -3.10 -5.67
N PHE A 355 -18.50 -3.95 -5.99
CA PHE A 355 -18.10 -5.06 -5.11
C PHE A 355 -17.67 -4.57 -3.72
N GLY A 356 -16.92 -3.47 -3.65
CA GLY A 356 -16.50 -2.87 -2.39
C GLY A 356 -17.65 -2.35 -1.52
N GLU A 357 -18.67 -1.76 -2.14
CA GLU A 357 -19.92 -1.31 -1.49
C GLU A 357 -20.61 -2.51 -0.81
N ASP A 358 -20.66 -3.66 -1.49
CA ASP A 358 -21.31 -4.89 -0.98
C ASP A 358 -20.43 -5.74 -0.06
N GLY A 359 -19.19 -5.34 0.21
CA GLY A 359 -18.33 -6.03 1.16
C GLY A 359 -17.38 -7.07 0.56
N TYR A 360 -17.14 -7.01 -0.75
CA TYR A 360 -16.15 -7.83 -1.44
C TYR A 360 -14.90 -7.03 -1.86
N SER A 361 -13.75 -7.69 -1.81
CA SER A 361 -12.43 -7.15 -2.15
C SER A 361 -11.96 -7.70 -3.50
N ALA A 362 -12.18 -6.96 -4.58
CA ALA A 362 -11.78 -7.41 -5.91
C ALA A 362 -10.31 -7.12 -6.24
N TYR A 363 -9.58 -8.16 -6.68
CA TYR A 363 -8.26 -8.03 -7.29
C TYR A 363 -8.43 -7.63 -8.77
N ALA A 364 -8.49 -6.32 -9.02
CA ALA A 364 -8.68 -5.77 -10.36
C ALA A 364 -7.37 -5.77 -11.17
N VAL A 365 -7.42 -6.33 -12.39
CA VAL A 365 -6.25 -6.55 -13.24
C VAL A 365 -6.47 -6.00 -14.66
N SER A 366 -5.42 -5.45 -15.25
CA SER A 366 -5.37 -5.12 -16.69
C SER A 366 -3.98 -5.42 -17.27
N MET A 367 -3.92 -5.56 -18.60
CA MET A 367 -2.70 -5.84 -19.35
C MET A 367 -2.01 -4.58 -19.91
N GLU A 368 -2.55 -3.40 -19.64
CA GLU A 368 -2.00 -2.14 -20.13
C GLU A 368 -1.30 -1.38 -18.98
N PRO A 369 -0.05 -0.92 -19.13
CA PRO A 369 0.71 -0.29 -18.04
C PRO A 369 0.00 0.90 -17.39
N GLU A 370 -0.76 1.70 -18.15
CA GLU A 370 -1.48 2.87 -17.62
C GLU A 370 -2.48 2.52 -16.50
N CYS A 371 -2.95 1.26 -16.42
CA CYS A 371 -3.91 0.84 -15.41
C CYS A 371 -3.44 1.11 -13.96
N VAL A 372 -2.13 1.15 -13.72
CA VAL A 372 -1.58 1.43 -12.39
C VAL A 372 -1.94 2.83 -11.89
N LEU A 373 -2.20 3.79 -12.78
CA LEU A 373 -2.61 5.15 -12.42
C LEU A 373 -4.02 5.20 -11.80
N TYR A 374 -4.83 4.16 -12.00
CA TYR A 374 -6.19 4.00 -11.47
C TYR A 374 -6.23 2.99 -10.30
N GLY A 375 -5.05 2.63 -9.77
CA GLY A 375 -4.91 1.63 -8.70
C GLY A 375 -5.29 0.21 -9.13
N ILE A 376 -5.21 -0.09 -10.43
CA ILE A 376 -5.42 -1.43 -11.00
C ILE A 376 -4.08 -2.14 -11.12
N GLU A 377 -4.08 -3.46 -10.96
CA GLU A 377 -2.85 -4.26 -11.01
C GLU A 377 -2.47 -4.56 -12.47
N TYR A 378 -1.28 -4.13 -12.87
CA TYR A 378 -0.73 -4.43 -14.18
C TYR A 378 -0.22 -5.89 -14.22
N ILE A 379 -0.62 -6.65 -15.24
CA ILE A 379 -0.04 -7.95 -15.57
C ILE A 379 0.45 -7.92 -17.03
N PRO A 380 1.78 -7.95 -17.28
CA PRO A 380 2.34 -7.90 -18.62
C PRO A 380 1.95 -9.11 -19.46
N ALA A 381 2.11 -8.98 -20.78
CA ALA A 381 2.02 -10.10 -21.70
C ALA A 381 2.99 -11.24 -21.31
N ILE A 382 2.53 -12.49 -21.48
CA ILE A 382 3.32 -13.69 -21.20
C ILE A 382 4.33 -13.89 -22.33
N GLN A 383 5.52 -13.36 -22.11
CA GLN A 383 6.68 -13.52 -22.98
C GLN A 383 7.92 -13.67 -22.11
N PHE A 384 8.94 -14.38 -22.62
CA PHE A 384 10.18 -14.61 -21.88
C PHE A 384 10.71 -13.30 -21.27
N PRO A 385 11.08 -13.26 -19.98
CA PRO A 385 11.27 -14.39 -19.05
C PRO A 385 10.01 -14.90 -18.33
N ILE A 386 8.83 -14.32 -18.61
CA ILE A 386 7.57 -14.73 -17.99
C ILE A 386 7.01 -15.97 -18.68
N ILE A 387 6.60 -16.94 -17.87
CA ILE A 387 5.86 -18.15 -18.28
C ILE A 387 4.56 -18.23 -17.49
N GLU A 388 3.60 -19.03 -17.97
CA GLU A 388 2.24 -19.09 -17.40
C GLU A 388 2.25 -19.41 -15.90
N SER A 389 3.09 -20.35 -15.47
CA SER A 389 3.18 -20.76 -14.06
C SER A 389 3.68 -19.65 -13.13
N LEU A 390 4.56 -18.76 -13.62
CA LEU A 390 5.03 -17.61 -12.82
C LEU A 390 3.90 -16.60 -12.62
N VAL A 391 3.11 -16.34 -13.67
CA VAL A 391 1.96 -15.43 -13.58
C VAL A 391 0.90 -15.99 -12.65
N ARG A 392 0.55 -17.28 -12.78
CA ARG A 392 -0.41 -17.94 -11.88
C ARG A 392 0.04 -17.85 -10.42
N ASN A 393 1.27 -18.26 -10.12
CA ASN A 393 1.83 -18.18 -8.77
C ASN A 393 1.85 -16.75 -8.23
N PHE A 394 2.13 -15.76 -9.08
CA PHE A 394 2.12 -14.36 -8.66
C PHE A 394 0.70 -13.92 -8.28
N ILE A 395 -0.27 -14.15 -9.16
CA ILE A 395 -1.67 -13.75 -8.93
C ILE A 395 -2.26 -14.46 -7.71
N GLU A 396 -2.07 -15.77 -7.59
CA GLU A 396 -2.54 -16.54 -6.44
C GLU A 396 -1.92 -16.02 -5.13
N GLY A 397 -0.62 -15.71 -5.13
CA GLY A 397 0.04 -15.11 -3.97
C GLY A 397 -0.51 -13.74 -3.63
N GLN A 398 -0.71 -12.87 -4.64
CA GLN A 398 -1.27 -11.54 -4.43
C GLN A 398 -2.67 -11.61 -3.81
N VAL A 399 -3.56 -12.42 -4.39
CA VAL A 399 -4.92 -12.64 -3.89
C VAL A 399 -4.91 -13.18 -2.46
N TYR A 400 -4.09 -14.19 -2.18
CA TYR A 400 -4.02 -14.84 -0.88
C TYR A 400 -3.58 -13.85 0.21
N TYR A 401 -2.48 -13.12 0.00
CA TYR A 401 -1.94 -12.23 1.03
C TYR A 401 -2.71 -10.91 1.16
N LYS A 402 -3.33 -10.43 0.09
CA LYS A 402 -4.22 -9.25 0.11
C LYS A 402 -5.65 -9.59 0.53
N GLN A 403 -5.95 -10.87 0.76
CA GLN A 403 -7.27 -11.37 1.14
C GLN A 403 -8.37 -10.89 0.19
N ASN A 404 -8.15 -11.08 -1.12
CA ASN A 404 -9.13 -10.75 -2.13
C ASN A 404 -10.19 -11.85 -2.25
N ASP A 405 -11.44 -11.44 -2.45
CA ASP A 405 -12.60 -12.33 -2.55
C ASP A 405 -12.89 -12.77 -3.99
N LEU A 406 -12.41 -12.02 -4.98
CA LEU A 406 -12.56 -12.32 -6.41
C LEU A 406 -11.44 -11.70 -7.25
N ILE A 407 -11.25 -12.23 -8.46
CA ILE A 407 -10.44 -11.61 -9.52
C ILE A 407 -11.38 -10.93 -10.51
N LEU A 408 -11.04 -9.69 -10.87
CA LEU A 408 -11.69 -8.96 -11.94
C LEU A 408 -10.64 -8.59 -13.00
N TRP A 409 -10.58 -9.32 -14.10
CA TRP A 409 -9.54 -9.14 -15.11
C TRP A 409 -10.12 -8.54 -16.39
N SER A 410 -9.71 -7.32 -16.75
CA SER A 410 -10.01 -6.75 -18.06
C SER A 410 -8.95 -7.05 -19.10
N VAL A 411 -9.41 -7.46 -20.28
CA VAL A 411 -8.56 -7.70 -21.44
C VAL A 411 -9.22 -7.13 -22.69
N HIS A 412 -8.42 -6.51 -23.55
CA HIS A 412 -8.87 -6.19 -24.90
C HIS A 412 -9.17 -7.48 -25.67
N GLN A 413 -10.22 -7.48 -26.48
CA GLN A 413 -10.67 -8.67 -27.24
C GLN A 413 -9.52 -9.37 -28.00
N ALA A 414 -8.59 -8.61 -28.58
CA ALA A 414 -7.42 -9.15 -29.30
C ALA A 414 -6.48 -10.00 -28.43
N ASN A 415 -6.48 -9.79 -27.11
CA ASN A 415 -5.64 -10.48 -26.13
C ASN A 415 -6.37 -11.59 -25.37
N LYS A 416 -7.69 -11.78 -25.57
CA LYS A 416 -8.50 -12.76 -24.82
C LYS A 416 -7.93 -14.18 -24.86
N ALA A 417 -7.45 -14.63 -26.03
CA ALA A 417 -6.90 -15.98 -26.20
C ALA A 417 -5.73 -16.29 -25.25
N ARG A 418 -5.01 -15.26 -24.79
CA ARG A 418 -3.93 -15.40 -23.79
C ARG A 418 -4.50 -15.73 -22.42
N ILE A 419 -5.62 -15.14 -22.05
CA ILE A 419 -6.31 -15.42 -20.78
C ILE A 419 -6.95 -16.79 -20.83
N ASP A 420 -7.59 -17.19 -21.94
CA ASP A 420 -8.14 -18.54 -22.08
C ASP A 420 -7.04 -19.62 -21.90
N LYS A 421 -5.79 -19.35 -22.31
CA LYS A 421 -4.65 -20.23 -22.04
C LYS A 421 -4.22 -20.21 -20.56
N LEU A 422 -4.24 -19.04 -19.93
CA LEU A 422 -3.81 -18.86 -18.55
C LEU A 422 -4.84 -19.35 -17.53
N TYR A 423 -6.13 -19.18 -17.79
CA TYR A 423 -7.26 -19.59 -16.94
C TYR A 423 -8.42 -20.00 -17.86
N PRO A 424 -8.44 -21.24 -18.40
CA PRO A 424 -9.53 -21.67 -19.30
C PRO A 424 -10.90 -21.75 -18.60
N ASP A 425 -10.87 -22.01 -17.30
CA ASP A 425 -12.02 -22.32 -16.45
C ASP A 425 -12.44 -21.12 -15.59
N TYR A 426 -12.40 -19.89 -16.12
CA TYR A 426 -12.99 -18.74 -15.41
C TYR A 426 -14.51 -18.91 -15.26
N ASP A 427 -15.04 -18.44 -14.14
CA ASP A 427 -16.44 -18.64 -13.76
C ASP A 427 -17.38 -17.73 -14.55
N VAL A 428 -16.97 -16.47 -14.79
CA VAL A 428 -17.82 -15.44 -15.37
C VAL A 428 -17.09 -14.74 -16.52
N GLU A 429 -17.82 -14.46 -17.60
CA GLU A 429 -17.36 -13.62 -18.70
C GLU A 429 -18.37 -12.50 -19.00
N ILE A 430 -17.93 -11.26 -18.88
CA ILE A 430 -18.68 -10.08 -19.31
C ILE A 430 -18.05 -9.61 -20.63
N ARG A 431 -18.77 -9.75 -21.74
CA ARG A 431 -18.35 -9.23 -23.05
C ARG A 431 -18.97 -7.88 -23.27
N ILE A 432 -18.13 -6.88 -23.49
CA ILE A 432 -18.56 -5.55 -23.87
C ILE A 432 -18.22 -5.38 -25.36
N ARG A 433 -19.27 -5.23 -26.16
CA ARG A 433 -19.22 -4.98 -27.60
C ARG A 433 -19.75 -3.60 -27.91
N GLU A 434 -19.62 -3.17 -29.16
CA GLU A 434 -20.22 -1.92 -29.60
C GLU A 434 -21.75 -1.98 -29.36
N LYS A 435 -22.24 -1.18 -28.40
CA LYS A 435 -23.66 -1.07 -28.01
C LYS A 435 -24.33 -2.29 -27.38
N GLU A 436 -23.59 -3.33 -27.03
CA GLU A 436 -24.13 -4.53 -26.39
C GLU A 436 -23.23 -5.05 -25.28
N ILE A 437 -23.83 -5.51 -24.17
CA ILE A 437 -23.16 -6.25 -23.09
C ILE A 437 -23.77 -7.65 -23.02
N LEU A 438 -22.92 -8.66 -22.99
CA LEU A 438 -23.32 -10.06 -22.83
C LEU A 438 -22.66 -10.62 -21.57
N LEU A 439 -23.45 -11.22 -20.69
CA LEU A 439 -22.98 -11.88 -19.47
C LEU A 439 -23.10 -13.39 -19.62
N TYR A 440 -21.99 -14.07 -19.39
CA TYR A 440 -21.90 -15.53 -19.37
C TYR A 440 -21.44 -16.00 -17.99
N ILE A 441 -22.04 -17.10 -17.52
CA ILE A 441 -21.63 -17.83 -16.32
C ILE A 441 -21.41 -19.27 -16.72
N GLU A 442 -20.26 -19.84 -16.39
CA GLU A 442 -19.86 -21.20 -16.80
C GLU A 442 -20.02 -21.43 -18.31
N LYS A 443 -19.68 -20.40 -19.11
CA LYS A 443 -19.82 -20.35 -20.58
C LYS A 443 -21.27 -20.35 -21.11
N ASN A 444 -22.29 -20.34 -20.26
CA ASN A 444 -23.69 -20.19 -20.64
C ASN A 444 -24.08 -18.71 -20.64
N MET A 445 -24.71 -18.22 -21.70
CA MET A 445 -25.21 -16.85 -21.75
C MET A 445 -26.42 -16.72 -20.82
N ILE A 446 -26.36 -15.82 -19.86
CA ILE A 446 -27.42 -15.61 -18.86
C ILE A 446 -28.16 -14.30 -19.09
N TYR A 447 -27.48 -13.28 -19.60
CA TYR A 447 -28.05 -11.95 -19.76
C TYR A 447 -27.44 -11.20 -20.96
N THR A 448 -28.26 -10.38 -21.61
CA THR A 448 -27.84 -9.44 -22.64
C THR A 448 -28.51 -8.09 -22.43
N GLN A 449 -27.80 -7.02 -22.74
CA GLN A 449 -28.29 -5.65 -22.66
C GLN A 449 -27.75 -4.81 -23.80
N GLU A 450 -28.64 -4.13 -24.51
CA GLU A 450 -28.26 -3.07 -25.42
C GLU A 450 -28.03 -1.75 -24.65
N TYR A 451 -27.09 -0.93 -25.12
CA TYR A 451 -26.81 0.37 -24.54
C TYR A 451 -26.39 1.39 -25.60
N ASP A 452 -26.79 2.65 -25.40
CA ASP A 452 -26.29 3.78 -26.20
C ASP A 452 -24.98 4.35 -25.62
N ALA A 453 -24.86 4.37 -24.29
CA ALA A 453 -23.67 4.79 -23.58
C ALA A 453 -23.43 3.91 -22.34
N LEU A 454 -22.16 3.55 -22.10
CA LEU A 454 -21.72 2.85 -20.89
C LEU A 454 -21.75 3.79 -19.68
N THR A 455 -22.95 4.05 -19.14
CA THR A 455 -23.15 4.82 -17.92
C THR A 455 -22.93 3.95 -16.67
N ARG A 456 -22.84 4.57 -15.50
CA ARG A 456 -22.78 3.85 -14.21
C ARG A 456 -24.01 2.95 -14.02
N ASP A 457 -25.19 3.40 -14.41
CA ASP A 457 -26.45 2.63 -14.29
C ASP A 457 -26.46 1.41 -15.22
N CYS A 458 -25.91 1.54 -16.42
CA CYS A 458 -25.73 0.42 -17.34
C CYS A 458 -24.82 -0.65 -16.73
N ILE A 459 -23.67 -0.25 -16.17
CA ILE A 459 -22.75 -1.17 -15.49
C ILE A 459 -23.38 -1.77 -14.24
N ARG A 460 -24.15 -0.98 -13.47
CA ARG A 460 -24.86 -1.44 -12.27
C ARG A 460 -25.87 -2.54 -12.61
N THR A 461 -26.63 -2.39 -13.68
CA THR A 461 -27.60 -3.40 -14.10
C THR A 461 -26.92 -4.76 -14.34
N VAL A 462 -25.78 -4.76 -15.03
CA VAL A 462 -24.99 -5.97 -15.28
C VAL A 462 -24.43 -6.55 -13.97
N TYR A 463 -23.98 -5.68 -13.07
CA TYR A 463 -23.48 -6.08 -11.75
C TYR A 463 -24.57 -6.74 -10.89
N ASP A 464 -25.77 -6.15 -10.82
CA ASP A 464 -26.87 -6.68 -10.03
C ASP A 464 -27.29 -8.07 -10.52
N VAL A 465 -27.37 -8.28 -11.84
CA VAL A 465 -27.62 -9.60 -12.43
C VAL A 465 -26.52 -10.59 -12.03
N LEU A 466 -25.26 -10.18 -12.12
CA LEU A 466 -24.12 -11.01 -11.76
C LEU A 466 -24.16 -11.45 -10.29
N VAL A 467 -24.41 -10.54 -9.35
CA VAL A 467 -24.49 -10.85 -7.92
C VAL A 467 -25.66 -11.77 -7.63
N ASN A 468 -26.86 -11.47 -8.15
CA ASN A 468 -28.03 -12.33 -7.98
C ASN A 468 -27.79 -13.76 -8.48
N CYS A 469 -27.08 -13.91 -9.60
CA CYS A 469 -26.69 -15.22 -10.11
C CYS A 469 -25.70 -15.96 -9.19
N MET A 470 -24.71 -15.25 -8.65
CA MET A 470 -23.70 -15.84 -7.76
C MET A 470 -24.28 -16.22 -6.38
N GLU A 471 -25.32 -15.53 -5.92
CA GLU A 471 -26.03 -15.81 -4.67
C GLU A 471 -27.14 -16.87 -4.84
N GLY A 472 -27.45 -17.26 -6.09
CA GLY A 472 -28.48 -18.26 -6.40
C GLY A 472 -29.91 -17.71 -6.40
N GLU A 473 -30.08 -16.39 -6.52
CA GLU A 473 -31.38 -15.69 -6.49
C GLU A 473 -31.94 -15.38 -7.89
N TYR A 474 -31.21 -15.71 -8.96
CA TYR A 474 -31.65 -15.45 -10.34
C TYR A 474 -32.47 -16.62 -10.92
N GLU A 475 -33.79 -16.49 -10.94
CA GLU A 475 -34.68 -17.38 -11.71
C GLU A 475 -34.79 -16.89 -13.17
N GLN A 476 -34.59 -17.82 -14.12
CA GLN A 476 -34.52 -17.59 -15.58
C GLN A 476 -35.75 -16.92 -16.20
#